data_AF-A0A2H5WKB2-F1
#
_entry.id   AF-A0A2H5WKB2-F1
#
_cell.length_a   1.000
_cell.length_b   1.000
_cell.length_c   1.000
_cell.angle_alpha   90.00
_cell.angle_beta   90.00
_cell.angle_gamma   90.00
#
_symmetry.space_group_name_H-M   'P 1'
#
loop_
_entity.id
_entity.type
_entity.pdbx_description
1 polymer ?
#
loop_
_entity_poly.entity_id
_entity_poly.type
_entity_poly.pdbx_seq_one_letter_code
_entity_poly.pdbx_strand_id
1 'polypeptide(L)'
;MKRWGWLAVWLGWVALYVVLSSRVGSSENSVEWLVKILQAISPVLAERLSPEMLNALNFLARKGAHFCGFAILAYLGYRMFRDSFGLAPPIALRWAILTSILRAFLDEWQQSFVPGRTATLMDVGD
;
A
#
# COMPACT_ATOMS: atom_id res chain seq x y z
N MET A 1 -15.45 8.27 22.79
CA MET A 1 -15.61 7.40 21.60
C MET A 1 -14.78 6.14 21.82
N LYS A 2 -15.39 4.97 21.63
CA LYS A 2 -15.04 3.67 22.22
C LYS A 2 -13.54 3.34 22.09
N ARG A 3 -12.88 2.86 23.17
CA ARG A 3 -11.46 2.41 23.19
C ARG A 3 -11.10 1.61 21.93
N TRP A 4 -12.03 0.79 21.44
CA TRP A 4 -11.87 -0.10 20.29
C TRP A 4 -12.00 0.55 18.90
N GLY A 5 -12.33 1.84 18.80
CA GLY A 5 -12.50 2.52 17.52
C GLY A 5 -11.22 2.51 16.68
N TRP A 6 -10.07 2.78 17.29
CA TRP A 6 -8.79 2.75 16.61
C TRP A 6 -8.36 1.35 16.19
N LEU A 7 -8.67 0.32 17.00
CA LEU A 7 -8.47 -1.07 16.60
C LEU A 7 -9.28 -1.40 15.33
N ALA A 8 -10.56 -1.04 15.29
CA ALA A 8 -11.41 -1.29 14.12
C ALA A 8 -10.90 -0.57 12.87
N VAL A 9 -10.48 0.70 13.00
CA VAL A 9 -9.88 1.46 11.88
C VAL A 9 -8.57 0.83 11.42
N TRP A 10 -7.72 0.39 12.35
CA TRP A 10 -6.46 -0.28 12.02
C TRP A 10 -6.69 -1.62 11.31
N LEU A 11 -7.60 -2.45 11.79
CA LEU A 11 -7.96 -3.72 11.14
C LEU A 11 -8.57 -3.48 9.75
N GLY A 12 -9.42 -2.47 9.61
CA GLY A 12 -9.97 -2.06 8.32
C GLY A 12 -8.88 -1.65 7.33
N TRP A 13 -7.87 -0.90 7.79
CA TRP A 13 -6.72 -0.54 6.96
C TRP A 13 -5.87 -1.74 6.58
N VAL A 14 -5.59 -2.66 7.51
CA VAL A 14 -4.87 -3.90 7.22
C VAL A 14 -5.60 -4.72 6.16
N ALA A 15 -6.91 -4.89 6.30
CA ALA A 15 -7.73 -5.63 5.33
C ALA A 15 -7.71 -4.95 3.94
N LEU A 16 -7.90 -3.63 3.89
CA LEU A 16 -7.82 -2.87 2.65
C LEU A 16 -6.44 -3.01 1.99
N TYR A 17 -5.38 -2.87 2.76
CA TYR A 17 -4.00 -2.97 2.25
C TYR A 17 -3.69 -4.38 1.74
N VAL A 18 -4.17 -5.44 2.42
CA VAL A 18 -4.08 -6.84 1.93
C VAL A 18 -4.78 -7.03 0.58
N VAL A 19 -5.98 -6.47 0.42
CA VAL A 19 -6.71 -6.53 -0.85
C VAL A 19 -5.95 -5.76 -1.94
N LEU A 20 -5.49 -4.55 -1.66
CA LEU A 20 -4.73 -3.74 -2.63
C LEU A 20 -3.39 -4.39 -3.00
N SER A 21 -2.74 -5.13 -2.09
CA SER A 21 -1.50 -5.86 -2.38
C SER A 21 -1.73 -7.26 -2.97
N SER A 22 -2.99 -7.64 -3.21
CA SER A 22 -3.32 -8.87 -3.93
C SER A 22 -3.25 -8.64 -5.44
N ARG A 23 -3.69 -9.64 -6.23
CA ARG A 23 -3.88 -9.51 -7.69
C ARG A 23 -4.73 -8.28 -8.06
N VAL A 24 -5.57 -7.77 -7.18
CA VAL A 24 -6.35 -6.55 -7.41
C VAL A 24 -5.43 -5.35 -7.71
N GLY A 25 -4.34 -5.16 -6.98
CA GLY A 25 -3.37 -4.09 -7.25
C GLY A 25 -2.15 -4.53 -8.05
N SER A 26 -2.31 -5.51 -8.95
CA SER A 26 -1.24 -5.90 -9.87
C SER A 26 -0.79 -4.74 -10.76
N SER A 27 0.38 -4.88 -11.38
CA SER A 27 0.94 -3.89 -12.30
C SER A 27 -0.02 -3.60 -13.47
N GLU A 28 -0.73 -4.61 -13.98
CA GLU A 28 -1.68 -4.46 -15.09
C GLU A 28 -2.90 -3.62 -14.68
N ASN A 29 -3.52 -3.94 -13.54
CA ASN A 29 -4.69 -3.22 -13.05
C ASN A 29 -4.33 -1.76 -12.68
N SER A 30 -3.17 -1.55 -12.08
CA SER A 30 -2.70 -0.23 -11.69
C SER A 30 -2.39 0.67 -12.89
N VAL A 31 -1.85 0.14 -14.00
CA VAL A 31 -1.72 0.88 -15.26
C VAL A 31 -3.11 1.31 -15.77
N GLU A 32 -4.09 0.42 -15.75
CA GLU A 32 -5.45 0.73 -16.19
C GLU A 32 -6.07 1.86 -15.33
N TRP A 33 -5.90 1.80 -14.01
CA TRP A 33 -6.37 2.85 -13.10
C TRP A 33 -5.66 4.17 -13.35
N LEU A 34 -4.34 4.14 -13.55
CA LEU A 34 -3.55 5.34 -13.86
C LEU A 34 -4.04 6.00 -15.15
N VAL A 35 -4.27 5.21 -16.21
CA VAL A 35 -4.81 5.73 -17.48
C VAL A 35 -6.19 6.36 -17.27
N LYS A 36 -7.10 5.72 -16.53
CA LYS A 36 -8.43 6.28 -16.22
C LYS A 36 -8.35 7.61 -15.47
N ILE A 37 -7.45 7.70 -14.48
CA ILE A 37 -7.22 8.93 -13.72
C ILE A 37 -6.65 10.03 -14.64
N LEU A 38 -5.65 9.69 -15.47
CA LEU A 38 -5.06 10.64 -16.41
C LEU A 38 -6.09 11.13 -17.43
N GLN A 39 -6.93 10.25 -17.96
CA GLN A 39 -8.01 10.61 -18.87
C GLN A 39 -9.04 11.55 -18.22
N ALA A 40 -9.36 11.33 -16.94
CA ALA A 40 -10.28 12.18 -16.20
C ALA A 40 -9.72 13.58 -15.91
N ILE A 41 -8.40 13.71 -15.67
CA ILE A 41 -7.74 14.97 -15.32
C ILE A 41 -7.30 15.74 -16.58
N SER A 42 -6.70 15.03 -17.54
CA SER A 42 -6.17 15.60 -18.78
C SER A 42 -6.13 14.54 -19.89
N PRO A 43 -7.20 14.43 -20.70
CA PRO A 43 -7.25 13.46 -21.80
C PRO A 43 -6.13 13.70 -22.83
N VAL A 44 -5.77 14.97 -23.06
CA VAL A 44 -4.66 15.35 -23.95
C VAL A 44 -3.32 14.81 -23.46
N LEU A 45 -3.07 14.81 -22.14
CA LEU A 45 -1.86 14.22 -21.59
C LEU A 45 -1.88 12.70 -21.71
N ALA A 46 -3.02 12.07 -21.41
CA ALA A 46 -3.18 10.62 -21.47
C ALA A 46 -2.86 10.04 -22.87
N GLU A 47 -3.25 10.73 -23.94
CA GLU A 47 -2.96 10.32 -25.32
C GLU A 47 -1.51 10.55 -25.76
N ARG A 48 -0.78 11.43 -25.07
CA ARG A 48 0.60 11.82 -25.43
C ARG A 48 1.68 10.97 -24.76
N LEU A 49 1.33 10.22 -23.73
CA LEU A 49 2.30 9.40 -22.99
C LEU A 49 2.60 8.12 -23.78
N SER A 50 3.89 7.85 -23.99
CA SER A 50 4.29 6.56 -24.56
C SER A 50 4.05 5.42 -23.56
N PRO A 51 3.96 4.16 -24.02
CA PRO A 51 3.84 3.01 -23.13
C PRO A 51 4.95 2.94 -22.06
N GLU A 52 6.18 3.31 -22.42
CA GLU A 52 7.33 3.33 -21.50
C GLU A 52 7.16 4.38 -20.41
N MET A 53 6.66 5.57 -20.78
CA MET A 53 6.37 6.63 -19.80
C MET A 53 5.24 6.23 -18.86
N LEU A 54 4.18 5.59 -19.38
CA LEU A 54 3.08 5.08 -18.56
C LEU A 54 3.56 4.02 -17.57
N ASN A 55 4.42 3.10 -17.99
CA ASN A 55 4.99 2.09 -17.10
C ASN A 55 5.89 2.71 -16.02
N ALA A 56 6.72 3.70 -16.36
CA ALA A 56 7.55 4.42 -15.40
C ALA A 56 6.70 5.19 -14.37
N LEU A 57 5.65 5.88 -14.83
CA LEU A 57 4.71 6.57 -13.94
C LEU A 57 3.96 5.59 -13.05
N ASN A 58 3.53 4.44 -13.59
CA ASN A 58 2.86 3.41 -12.80
C ASN A 58 3.77 2.85 -11.71
N PHE A 59 5.03 2.54 -12.05
CA PHE A 59 6.03 2.10 -11.08
C PHE A 59 6.21 3.12 -9.94
N LEU A 60 6.38 4.40 -10.26
CA LEU A 60 6.51 5.46 -9.26
C LEU A 60 5.25 5.62 -8.41
N ALA A 61 4.06 5.57 -9.04
CA ALA A 61 2.79 5.67 -8.35
C ALA A 61 2.59 4.52 -7.35
N ARG A 62 2.96 3.29 -7.73
CA ARG A 62 2.87 2.12 -6.86
C ARG A 62 3.84 2.18 -5.70
N LYS A 63 5.11 2.55 -5.94
CA LYS A 63 6.07 2.79 -4.85
C LYS A 63 5.59 3.86 -3.88
N GLY A 64 5.02 4.95 -4.39
CA GLY A 64 4.39 5.98 -3.58
C GLY A 64 3.21 5.44 -2.78
N ALA A 65 2.35 4.62 -3.39
CA ALA A 65 1.21 4.00 -2.73
C ALA A 65 1.63 3.04 -1.61
N HIS A 66 2.66 2.20 -1.83
CA HIS A 66 3.22 1.32 -0.79
C HIS A 66 3.80 2.13 0.37
N PHE A 67 4.63 3.14 0.08
CA PHE A 67 5.20 4.01 1.10
C PHE A 67 4.12 4.70 1.95
N CYS A 68 3.14 5.33 1.30
CA CYS A 68 2.01 5.95 1.98
C CYS A 68 1.17 4.92 2.75
N GLY A 69 1.00 3.72 2.18
CA GLY A 69 0.31 2.58 2.79
C GLY A 69 0.88 2.20 4.15
N PHE A 70 2.20 2.04 4.21
CA PHE A 70 2.91 1.73 5.45
C PHE A 70 2.97 2.92 6.42
N ALA A 71 3.11 4.15 5.93
CA ALA A 71 3.07 5.34 6.79
C ALA A 71 1.71 5.47 7.51
N ILE A 72 0.61 5.25 6.78
CA ILE A 72 -0.74 5.24 7.36
C ILE A 72 -0.88 4.05 8.32
N LEU A 73 -0.40 2.85 7.95
CA LEU A 73 -0.45 1.68 8.83
C LEU A 73 0.28 1.92 10.16
N ALA A 74 1.47 2.53 10.11
CA ALA A 74 2.26 2.87 11.29
C ALA A 74 1.55 3.92 12.16
N TYR A 75 0.99 4.98 11.54
CA TYR A 75 0.22 5.99 12.25
C TYR A 75 -1.02 5.39 12.94
N LEU A 76 -1.81 4.61 12.21
CA LEU A 76 -3.00 3.94 12.76
C LEU A 76 -2.62 2.92 13.83
N GLY A 77 -1.52 2.20 13.64
CA GLY A 77 -0.98 1.26 14.61
C GLY A 77 -0.60 1.97 15.91
N TYR A 78 0.03 3.14 15.81
CA TYR A 78 0.36 3.96 16.98
C TYR A 78 -0.90 4.40 17.73
N ARG A 79 -1.92 4.91 17.01
CA ARG A 79 -3.21 5.30 17.62
C ARG A 79 -3.90 4.10 18.28
N MET A 80 -3.90 2.95 17.63
CA MET A 80 -4.45 1.71 18.18
C MET A 80 -3.73 1.28 19.46
N PHE A 81 -2.40 1.18 19.45
CA PHE A 81 -1.63 0.78 20.64
C PHE A 81 -1.75 1.76 21.80
N ARG A 82 -1.74 3.07 21.50
CA ARG A 82 -1.85 4.12 22.52
C ARG A 82 -3.27 4.21 23.08
N ASP A 83 -4.27 4.38 22.22
CA ASP A 83 -5.61 4.79 22.64
C ASP A 83 -6.56 3.62 22.88
N SER A 84 -6.35 2.46 22.21
CA SER A 84 -7.13 1.24 22.48
C SER A 84 -6.51 0.43 23.61
N PHE A 85 -5.20 0.19 23.57
CA PHE A 85 -4.49 -0.67 24.53
C PHE A 85 -3.86 0.09 25.71
N GLY A 86 -3.83 1.43 25.68
CA GLY A 86 -3.33 2.24 26.79
C GLY A 86 -1.81 2.18 26.96
N LEU A 87 -1.06 1.81 25.91
CA LEU A 87 0.40 1.74 25.98
C LEU A 87 1.01 3.15 26.07
N ALA A 88 2.10 3.28 26.83
CA ALA A 88 2.87 4.52 26.90
C ALA A 88 3.38 4.93 25.49
N PRO A 89 3.48 6.22 25.15
CA PRO A 89 3.80 6.66 23.79
C PRO A 89 5.07 6.03 23.16
N PRO A 90 6.21 5.91 23.87
CA PRO A 90 7.39 5.25 23.30
C PRO A 90 7.17 3.75 23.00
N ILE A 91 6.40 3.07 23.84
CA ILE A 91 6.08 1.64 23.68
C ILE A 91 5.11 1.46 22.51
N ALA A 92 4.07 2.31 22.42
CA ALA A 92 3.12 2.30 21.31
C ALA A 92 3.82 2.54 19.96
N LEU A 93 4.76 3.48 19.90
CA LEU A 93 5.53 3.76 18.69
C LEU A 93 6.40 2.57 18.27
N ARG A 94 7.11 1.94 19.22
CA ARG A 94 7.91 0.75 18.93
C ARG A 94 7.05 -0.37 18.34
N TRP A 95 5.90 -0.66 18.96
CA TRP A 95 5.00 -1.68 18.45
C TRP A 95 4.41 -1.34 17.10
N ALA A 96 4.03 -0.08 16.85
CA ALA A 96 3.53 0.36 15.56
C ALA A 96 4.56 0.17 14.42
N ILE A 97 5.84 0.47 14.70
CA ILE A 97 6.93 0.23 13.76
C ILE A 97 7.13 -1.27 13.53
N LEU A 98 7.21 -2.07 14.60
CA LEU A 98 7.42 -3.51 14.51
C LEU A 98 6.30 -4.21 13.73
N THR A 99 5.04 -3.86 13.97
CA THR A 99 3.90 -4.46 13.24
C THR A 99 3.85 -4.00 11.78
N SER A 100 4.31 -2.78 11.47
CA SER A 100 4.42 -2.31 10.09
C SER A 100 5.52 -3.04 9.32
N ILE A 101 6.67 -3.26 9.96
CA ILE A 101 7.76 -4.08 9.39
C ILE A 101 7.30 -5.52 9.16
N LEU A 102 6.63 -6.12 10.15
CA LEU A 102 6.06 -7.47 10.01
C LEU A 102 5.06 -7.52 8.85
N ARG A 103 4.22 -6.49 8.69
CA ARG A 103 3.30 -6.42 7.56
C ARG A 103 4.06 -6.33 6.23
N ALA A 104 5.17 -5.60 6.14
CA ALA A 104 5.97 -5.54 4.92
C ALA A 104 6.51 -6.93 4.52
N PHE A 105 7.04 -7.70 5.47
CA PHE A 105 7.46 -9.08 5.20
C PHE A 105 6.30 -9.98 4.76
N LEU A 106 5.13 -9.83 5.39
CA LEU A 106 3.94 -10.56 4.98
C LEU A 106 3.46 -10.14 3.58
N ASP A 107 3.78 -8.92 3.16
CA ASP A 107 3.44 -8.41 1.83
C ASP A 107 4.21 -9.14 0.74
N GLU A 108 5.53 -9.19 0.89
CA GLU A 108 6.41 -9.91 -0.01
C GLU A 108 6.04 -11.40 -0.07
N TRP A 109 5.73 -11.97 1.10
CA TRP A 109 5.27 -13.34 1.17
C TRP A 109 3.93 -13.53 0.44
N GLN A 110 2.93 -12.68 0.67
CA GLN A 110 1.66 -12.72 -0.05
C GLN A 110 1.85 -12.59 -1.57
N GLN A 111 2.69 -11.66 -2.00
CA GLN A 111 2.97 -11.40 -3.41
C GLN A 111 3.68 -12.60 -4.07
N SER A 112 4.50 -13.35 -3.33
CA SER A 112 5.15 -14.58 -3.84
C SER A 112 4.16 -15.67 -4.28
N PHE A 113 2.92 -15.64 -3.80
CA PHE A 113 1.87 -16.58 -4.17
C PHE A 113 1.01 -16.12 -5.33
N VAL A 114 1.20 -14.90 -5.84
CA VAL A 114 0.42 -14.37 -6.97
C VAL A 114 1.00 -14.96 -8.27
N PRO A 115 0.26 -15.83 -8.99
CA PRO A 115 0.75 -16.45 -10.22
C PRO A 115 0.91 -15.38 -11.31
N GLY A 116 2.05 -15.37 -12.01
CA GLY A 116 2.33 -14.44 -13.12
C GLY A 116 3.46 -13.45 -12.88
N ARG A 117 4.01 -13.36 -11.65
CA ARG A 117 5.30 -12.68 -11.41
C ARG A 117 6.47 -13.57 -11.86
N THR A 118 6.73 -13.62 -13.16
CA THR A 118 8.08 -13.95 -13.64
C THR A 118 8.99 -12.78 -13.27
N ALA A 119 9.87 -13.02 -12.29
CA ALA A 119 10.95 -12.12 -11.89
C ALA A 119 11.79 -11.74 -13.12
N THR A 120 11.43 -10.64 -13.77
CA THR A 120 12.37 -9.88 -14.58
C THR A 120 13.10 -8.95 -13.61
N LEU A 121 14.39 -8.72 -13.81
CA LEU A 121 15.23 -7.90 -12.92
C LEU A 121 14.75 -6.44 -12.76
N MET A 122 13.69 -6.04 -13.48
CA MET A 122 12.99 -4.77 -13.29
C MET A 122 11.87 -4.81 -12.23
N ASP A 123 11.51 -6.00 -11.73
CA ASP A 123 10.41 -6.26 -10.78
C ASP A 123 10.92 -6.45 -9.34
N VAL A 124 12.08 -5.87 -9.00
CA VAL A 124 12.74 -6.02 -7.68
C VAL A 124 12.18 -5.01 -6.65
N GLY A 125 10.93 -4.61 -6.80
CA GLY A 125 10.29 -3.73 -5.84
C GLY A 125 9.08 -3.07 -6.47
N ASP A 126 7.98 -3.78 -6.36
CA ASP A 126 6.65 -3.20 -6.44
C ASP A 126 6.33 -2.45 -5.14
#